data_AF-A0A9K3N7I5-F1
#
_entry.id   AF-A0A9K3N7I5-F1
#
_cell.length_a   1.000
_cell.length_b   1.000
_cell.length_c   1.000
_cell.angle_alpha   90.00
_cell.angle_beta   90.00
_cell.angle_gamma   90.00
#
_symmetry.space_group_name_H-M   'P 1'
#
loop_
_entity.id
_entity.type
_entity.pdbx_description
1 polymer ?
#
loop_
_entity_poly.entity_id
_entity_poly.type
_entity_poly.pdbx_seq_one_letter_code
_entity_poly.pdbx_strand_id
1 'polypeptide(L)'
;MERVSDSRTLEHIICKILVAATTYFIWQERNNRLFSTLVRNAEALSKIIVDTVRLRIMGFKVSGEPKYDSILERWLISKNMTLEPG
;
A
#
# COMPACT_ATOMS: atom_id res chain seq x y z
N MET A 1 2.90 -19.31 27.88
CA MET A 1 3.36 -18.03 27.31
C MET A 1 2.60 -17.83 26.01
N GLU A 2 1.52 -17.07 26.08
CA GLU A 2 0.52 -16.92 25.01
C GLU A 2 1.13 -16.13 23.85
N ARG A 3 1.15 -16.72 22.64
CA ARG A 3 1.52 -16.00 21.42
C ARG A 3 0.35 -15.10 21.03
N VAL A 4 0.33 -13.88 21.56
CA VAL A 4 -0.62 -12.86 21.12
C VAL A 4 -0.41 -12.64 19.62
N SER A 5 -1.50 -12.83 18.88
CA SER A 5 -1.59 -13.01 17.44
C SER A 5 -0.85 -11.95 16.61
N ASP A 6 0.23 -12.35 15.93
CA ASP A 6 1.01 -11.53 14.98
C ASP A 6 0.17 -10.91 13.85
N SER A 7 -1.00 -11.49 13.54
CA SER A 7 -1.90 -11.01 12.50
C SER A 7 -2.50 -9.63 12.78
N ARG A 8 -2.82 -9.35 14.06
CA ARG A 8 -3.33 -8.03 14.46
C ARG A 8 -2.24 -6.98 14.30
N THR A 9 -0.99 -7.35 14.56
CA THR A 9 0.18 -6.49 14.41
C THR A 9 0.42 -6.12 12.94
N LEU A 10 0.35 -7.09 12.02
CA LEU A 10 0.61 -6.84 10.60
C LEU A 10 -0.46 -5.96 9.96
N GLU A 11 -1.75 -6.21 10.23
CA GLU A 11 -2.84 -5.33 9.78
C GLU A 11 -2.67 -3.90 10.32
N HIS A 12 -2.30 -3.75 11.59
CA HIS A 12 -2.04 -2.44 12.18
C HIS A 12 -0.86 -1.73 11.49
N ILE A 13 0.21 -2.44 11.13
CA ILE A 13 1.33 -1.87 10.38
C ILE A 13 0.86 -1.38 9.01
N ILE A 14 0.07 -2.19 8.30
CA ILE A 14 -0.50 -1.81 7.00
C ILE A 14 -1.37 -0.57 7.12
N CYS A 15 -2.25 -0.51 8.11
CA CYS A 15 -3.10 0.66 8.37
C CYS A 15 -2.25 1.92 8.58
N LYS A 16 -1.15 1.83 9.34
CA LYS A 16 -0.23 2.96 9.53
C LYS A 16 0.43 3.41 8.23
N ILE A 17 0.86 2.47 7.38
CA ILE A 17 1.44 2.77 6.07
C ILE A 17 0.40 3.43 5.17
N LEU A 18 -0.82 2.91 5.13
CA LEU A 18 -1.92 3.44 4.32
C LEU A 18 -2.25 4.89 4.72
N VAL A 19 -2.41 5.15 6.02
CA VAL A 19 -2.68 6.51 6.53
C VAL A 19 -1.52 7.44 6.15
N ALA A 20 -0.27 7.04 6.39
CA ALA A 20 0.89 7.85 6.05
C ALA A 20 0.99 8.15 4.54
N ALA A 21 0.81 7.14 3.69
CA ALA A 21 0.84 7.30 2.24
C ALA A 21 -0.29 8.21 1.75
N THR A 22 -1.51 8.00 2.25
CA THR A 22 -2.68 8.82 1.90
C THR A 22 -2.46 10.28 2.26
N THR A 23 -2.03 10.55 3.50
CA THR A 23 -1.72 11.91 3.96
C THR A 23 -0.66 12.57 3.09
N TYR A 24 0.43 11.84 2.79
CA TYR A 24 1.52 12.35 1.97
C TYR A 24 1.06 12.70 0.55
N PHE A 25 0.37 11.79 -0.14
CA PHE A 25 -0.03 12.01 -1.52
C PHE A 25 -1.12 13.08 -1.69
N ILE A 26 -2.03 13.22 -0.71
CA ILE A 26 -3.00 14.33 -0.69
C ILE A 26 -2.26 15.66 -0.52
N TRP A 27 -1.32 15.73 0.41
CA TRP A 27 -0.51 16.94 0.61
C TRP A 27 0.32 17.27 -0.64
N GLN A 28 0.95 16.26 -1.25
CA GLN A 28 1.71 16.42 -2.49
C GLN A 28 0.83 16.93 -3.63
N GLU A 29 -0.35 16.35 -3.83
CA GLU A 29 -1.29 16.80 -4.85
C GLU A 29 -1.75 18.24 -4.62
N ARG A 30 -2.03 18.62 -3.37
CA ARG A 30 -2.37 20.00 -3.02
C ARG A 30 -1.24 20.96 -3.41
N ASN A 31 0.01 20.62 -3.08
CA ASN A 31 1.15 21.47 -3.45
C ASN A 31 1.37 21.51 -4.97
N ASN A 32 1.22 20.38 -5.66
CA ASN A 32 1.32 20.35 -7.11
C ASN A 32 0.30 21.29 -7.76
N ARG A 33 -0.93 21.40 -7.23
CA ARG A 33 -1.93 22.36 -7.73
C ARG A 33 -1.57 23.83 -7.48
N LEU A 34 -0.80 24.10 -6.43
CA LEU A 34 -0.36 25.46 -6.10
C LEU A 34 0.86 25.90 -6.93
N PHE A 35 1.73 24.95 -7.28
CA PHE A 35 3.03 25.24 -7.90
C PHE A 35 3.21 24.64 -9.30
N SER A 36 2.19 23.97 -9.84
CA SER A 36 2.16 23.36 -11.17
C SER A 36 0.74 23.35 -11.74
N THR A 37 0.63 23.21 -13.07
CA THR A 37 -0.65 22.99 -13.77
C THR A 37 -1.07 21.51 -13.74
N LEU A 38 -0.26 20.63 -13.14
CA LEU A 38 -0.46 19.20 -13.13
C LEU A 38 -1.55 18.83 -12.11
N VAL A 39 -2.72 18.46 -12.64
CA VAL A 39 -3.91 18.10 -11.88
C VAL A 39 -4.22 16.64 -12.13
N ARG A 40 -4.06 15.79 -11.11
CA ARG A 40 -4.53 14.40 -11.18
C ARG A 40 -5.97 14.33 -10.73
N ASN A 41 -6.75 13.44 -11.34
CA ASN A 41 -8.09 13.14 -10.83
C ASN A 41 -7.98 12.28 -9.56
N ALA A 42 -9.07 12.21 -8.79
CA ALA A 42 -9.09 11.47 -7.53
C ALA A 42 -8.83 9.95 -7.73
N GLU A 43 -9.24 9.41 -8.87
CA GLU A 43 -9.05 8.00 -9.22
C GLU A 43 -7.58 7.63 -9.48
N ALA A 44 -6.84 8.48 -10.20
CA ALA A 44 -5.41 8.29 -10.41
C ALA A 44 -4.64 8.45 -9.09
N LEU A 45 -5.05 9.40 -8.24
CA LEU A 45 -4.42 9.60 -6.93
C LEU A 45 -4.66 8.40 -6.00
N SER A 46 -5.90 7.89 -5.93
CA SER A 46 -6.23 6.73 -5.11
C SER A 46 -5.49 5.49 -5.59
N LYS A 47 -5.38 5.29 -6.91
CA LYS A 47 -4.58 4.21 -7.49
C LYS A 47 -3.11 4.29 -7.07
N ILE A 48 -2.48 5.46 -7.18
CA ILE A 48 -1.08 5.64 -6.77
C ILE A 48 -0.88 5.34 -5.28
N ILE A 49 -1.81 5.77 -4.42
CA ILE A 49 -1.76 5.48 -2.99
C ILE A 49 -1.83 3.96 -2.74
N VAL A 50 -2.82 3.29 -3.34
CA VAL A 50 -3.02 1.85 -3.18
C VAL A 50 -1.83 1.06 -3.71
N ASP A 51 -1.32 1.41 -4.89
CA ASP A 51 -0.14 0.76 -5.49
C ASP A 51 1.12 0.97 -4.65
N THR A 52 1.30 2.16 -4.06
CA THR A 52 2.42 2.43 -3.14
C THR A 52 2.34 1.56 -1.89
N VAL A 53 1.16 1.45 -1.29
CA VAL A 53 0.94 0.61 -0.10
C VAL A 53 1.15 -0.86 -0.44
N ARG A 54 0.64 -1.31 -1.59
CA ARG A 54 0.81 -2.66 -2.12
C ARG A 54 2.30 -3.01 -2.29
N LEU A 55 3.08 -2.14 -2.92
CA LEU A 55 4.53 -2.31 -3.08
C LEU A 55 5.26 -2.37 -1.74
N ARG A 56 4.87 -1.54 -0.78
CA ARG A 56 5.42 -1.58 0.57
C ARG A 56 5.13 -2.91 1.26
N ILE A 57 3.88 -3.39 1.18
CA ILE A 57 3.48 -4.70 1.71
C ILE A 57 4.34 -5.80 1.09
N MET A 58 4.45 -5.86 -0.25
CA MET A 58 5.29 -6.84 -0.95
C MET A 58 6.75 -6.81 -0.49
N GLY A 59 7.29 -5.62 -0.24
CA GLY A 59 8.66 -5.42 0.24
C GLY A 59 8.89 -5.86 1.69
N PHE A 60 7.84 -5.99 2.50
CA PHE A 60 7.97 -6.48 3.89
C PHE A 60 8.26 -7.99 3.97
N LYS A 61 8.09 -8.74 2.88
CA LYS A 61 8.36 -10.18 2.69
C LYS A 61 8.84 -10.91 3.97
N VAL A 62 7.90 -11.15 4.89
CA VAL A 62 8.15 -11.98 6.08
C VAL A 62 8.01 -13.42 5.61
N SER A 63 9.13 -14.02 5.23
CA SER A 63 9.20 -15.40 4.73
C SER A 63 8.55 -16.37 5.72
N GLY A 64 7.50 -17.07 5.29
CA GLY A 64 7.00 -18.29 5.96
C GLY A 64 5.73 -18.16 6.80
N GLU A 65 5.07 -17.00 6.87
CA GLU A 65 3.76 -16.91 7.55
C GLU A 65 2.60 -17.12 6.57
N PRO A 66 1.74 -18.14 6.75
CA PRO A 66 0.56 -18.35 5.91
C PRO A 66 -0.49 -17.22 6.00
N LYS A 67 -0.37 -16.34 7.00
CA LYS A 67 -1.21 -15.14 7.14
C LYS A 67 -0.74 -13.97 6.28
N TYR A 68 0.52 -13.98 5.85
CA TYR A 68 1.02 -13.01 4.89
C TYR A 68 0.34 -13.22 3.54
N ASP A 69 0.14 -14.48 3.13
CA ASP A 69 -0.52 -14.83 1.88
C ASP A 69 -1.98 -14.36 1.81
N SER A 70 -2.75 -14.49 2.89
CA SER A 70 -4.15 -14.00 2.91
C SER A 70 -4.26 -12.47 2.86
N ILE A 71 -3.28 -11.77 3.45
CA ILE A 71 -3.19 -10.31 3.39
C ILE A 71 -2.76 -9.86 1.99
N LEU A 72 -1.80 -10.57 1.37
CA LEU A 72 -1.45 -10.34 -0.03
C LEU A 72 -2.67 -10.50 -0.95
N GLU A 73 -3.43 -11.59 -0.80
CA GLU A 73 -4.65 -11.81 -1.58
C GLU A 73 -5.68 -10.69 -1.37
N ARG A 74 -5.91 -10.24 -0.12
CA ARG A 74 -6.84 -9.14 0.16
C ARG A 74 -6.42 -7.81 -0.45
N TRP A 75 -5.13 -7.54 -0.56
CA TRP A 75 -4.60 -6.37 -1.28
C TRP A 75 -4.53 -6.58 -2.80
N LEU A 76 -5.25 -7.59 -3.31
CA LEU A 76 -5.31 -8.01 -4.71
C LEU A 76 -3.93 -8.23 -5.31
N ILE A 77 -2.95 -8.59 -4.49
CA ILE A 77 -1.60 -8.95 -4.90
C ILE A 77 -1.69 -10.30 -5.58
N SER A 78 -2.11 -10.27 -6.84
CA SER A 78 -2.11 -11.45 -7.69
C SER A 78 -0.68 -11.98 -7.75
N LYS A 79 -0.53 -13.28 -7.51
CA LYS A 79 0.69 -14.04 -7.79
C LYS A 79 1.15 -13.87 -9.25
N ASN A 80 0.25 -13.39 -10.12
CA ASN A 80 0.46 -13.10 -11.53
C ASN A 80 0.53 -11.59 -11.80
N MET A 81 1.18 -10.79 -10.95
CA MET A 81 1.67 -9.49 -11.39
C MET A 81 2.78 -9.76 -12.41
N THR A 82 2.39 -10.05 -13.66
CA THR A 82 3.27 -9.86 -14.80
C THR A 82 3.62 -8.39 -14.76
N LEU A 83 4.83 -8.10 -14.29
CA LEU A 83 5.49 -6.85 -14.58
C LEU A 83 5.61 -6.83 -16.10
N GLU A 84 4.62 -6.26 -16.78
CA GLU A 84 4.73 -5.99 -18.21
C GLU A 84 6.01 -5.15 -18.36
N PRO A 85 7.04 -5.67 -19.05
CA PRO A 85 8.23 -4.90 -19.31
C PRO A 85 7.83 -3.79 -20.28
N GLY A 86 7.98 -2.54 -19.83
CA GLY A 86 7.96 -1.39 -20.72
C GLY A 86 9.15 -1.41 -21.69
#